data_AF-A0A7C5C3A2-F1
#
_entry.id   AF-A0A7C5C3A2-F1
#
_cell.length_a   1.000
_cell.length_b   1.000
_cell.length_c   1.000
_cell.angle_alpha   90.00
_cell.angle_beta   90.00
_cell.angle_gamma   90.00
#
_symmetry.space_group_name_H-M   'P 1'
#
loop_
_entity.id
_entity.type
_entity.pdbx_description
1 polymer ?
#
loop_
_entity_poly.entity_id
_entity_poly.type
_entity_poly.pdbx_seq_one_letter_code
_entity_poly.pdbx_strand_id
1 'polypeptide(L)'
;VMEIKEAIKTAIRGEIEGRELYRAAAEKTTDKKAKQNFTLLANEEQKHLETLVKLADEYEEGLDLKIPPFPKPTRFEDAQSPIFTRDFKEKIADKHFEMATLSIGMKLEAESEKFYRETAQSMKEAELKHLFEDLANWEKGHWEYLSTQIKFFENYYSAPYSLARF
;
A
#
# COMPACT_ATOMS: atom_id res chain seq x y z
N VAL A 1 5.97 12.08 23.03
CA VAL A 1 4.96 12.36 21.98
C VAL A 1 5.72 12.90 20.79
N MET A 2 5.48 12.35 19.60
CA MET A 2 6.11 12.84 18.36
C MET A 2 5.50 14.20 18.00
N GLU A 3 6.32 15.14 17.54
CA GLU A 3 5.84 16.44 17.03
C GLU A 3 5.05 16.25 15.74
N ILE A 4 3.94 16.99 15.57
CA ILE A 4 3.03 16.88 14.40
C ILE A 4 3.82 17.04 13.09
N LYS A 5 4.72 18.02 13.03
CA LYS A 5 5.58 18.26 11.86
C LYS A 5 6.44 17.05 11.49
N GLU A 6 6.99 16.35 12.47
CA GLU A 6 7.81 15.17 12.22
C GLU A 6 6.95 13.95 11.84
N ALA A 7 5.74 13.84 12.39
CA ALA A 7 4.78 12.83 11.99
C ALA A 7 4.39 12.99 10.50
N ILE A 8 4.04 14.20 10.08
CA ILE A 8 3.68 14.49 8.67
C ILE A 8 4.86 14.22 7.73
N LYS A 9 6.08 14.64 8.08
CA LYS A 9 7.27 14.34 7.25
C LYS A 9 7.55 12.86 7.12
N THR A 10 7.36 12.10 8.21
CA THR A 10 7.57 10.65 8.20
C THR A 10 6.52 9.97 7.32
N ALA A 11 5.25 10.37 7.44
CA ALA A 11 4.16 9.92 6.58
C ALA A 11 4.48 10.17 5.09
N ILE A 12 4.86 11.39 4.73
CA ILE A 12 5.21 11.78 3.35
C ILE A 12 6.31 10.87 2.77
N ARG A 13 7.32 10.51 3.56
CA ARG A 13 8.38 9.61 3.08
C ARG A 13 7.85 8.20 2.82
N GLY A 14 7.03 7.66 3.72
CA GLY A 14 6.39 6.36 3.54
C GLY A 14 5.57 6.30 2.26
N GLU A 15 4.72 7.31 2.02
CA GLU A 15 3.91 7.39 0.80
C GLU A 15 4.75 7.49 -0.48
N ILE A 16 5.87 8.23 -0.44
CA ILE A 16 6.79 8.31 -1.57
C ILE A 16 7.42 6.93 -1.85
N GLU A 17 7.86 6.22 -0.80
CA GLU A 17 8.47 4.89 -0.94
C GLU A 17 7.49 3.87 -1.53
N GLY A 18 6.25 3.82 -1.00
CA GLY A 18 5.18 2.97 -1.53
C GLY A 18 4.85 3.31 -2.99
N ARG A 19 4.62 4.60 -3.29
CA ARG A 19 4.34 5.07 -4.66
C ARG A 19 5.42 4.65 -5.64
N GLU A 20 6.68 4.93 -5.33
CA GLU A 20 7.79 4.64 -6.24
C GLU A 20 7.99 3.14 -6.45
N LEU A 21 7.80 2.32 -5.41
CA LEU A 21 7.81 0.86 -5.53
C LEU A 21 6.76 0.39 -6.55
N TYR A 22 5.52 0.83 -6.41
CA TYR A 22 4.43 0.39 -7.27
C TYR A 22 4.53 0.94 -8.68
N ARG A 23 4.99 2.19 -8.86
CA ARG A 23 5.27 2.74 -10.19
C ARG A 23 6.35 1.94 -10.91
N ALA A 24 7.48 1.66 -10.25
CA ALA A 24 8.55 0.87 -10.84
C ALA A 24 8.07 -0.55 -11.21
N ALA A 25 7.22 -1.15 -10.37
CA ALA A 25 6.62 -2.45 -10.64
C ALA A 25 5.69 -2.43 -11.86
N ALA A 26 4.82 -1.42 -11.97
CA ALA A 26 3.92 -1.24 -13.10
C ALA A 26 4.65 -0.99 -14.43
N GLU A 27 5.79 -0.28 -14.38
CA GLU A 27 6.64 -0.01 -15.54
C GLU A 27 7.39 -1.25 -16.02
N LYS A 28 7.90 -2.06 -15.08
CA LYS A 28 8.75 -3.21 -15.37
C LYS A 28 8.00 -4.49 -15.71
N THR A 29 6.80 -4.69 -15.15
CA THR A 29 6.05 -5.93 -15.42
C THR A 29 5.53 -5.97 -16.86
N THR A 30 5.58 -7.16 -17.47
CA THR A 30 5.02 -7.41 -18.80
C THR A 30 3.58 -7.93 -18.75
N ASP A 31 3.08 -8.26 -17.55
CA ASP A 31 1.72 -8.74 -17.36
C ASP A 31 0.74 -7.57 -17.29
N LYS A 32 -0.27 -7.57 -18.18
CA LYS A 32 -1.24 -6.48 -18.29
C LYS A 32 -2.04 -6.29 -17.00
N LYS A 33 -2.44 -7.37 -16.32
CA LYS A 33 -3.24 -7.31 -15.10
C LYS A 33 -2.39 -6.81 -13.93
N ALA A 34 -1.15 -7.28 -13.82
CA ALA A 34 -0.22 -6.81 -12.79
C ALA A 34 0.09 -5.33 -12.96
N LYS A 35 0.34 -4.90 -14.20
CA LYS A 35 0.54 -3.49 -14.53
C LYS A 35 -0.64 -2.63 -14.08
N GLN A 36 -1.87 -3.07 -14.34
CA GLN A 36 -3.08 -2.36 -13.92
C GLN A 36 -3.16 -2.24 -12.38
N ASN A 37 -2.93 -3.34 -11.67
CA ASN A 37 -3.03 -3.36 -10.21
C ASN A 37 -1.92 -2.56 -9.52
N PHE A 38 -0.67 -2.66 -9.98
CA PHE A 38 0.42 -1.82 -9.46
C PHE A 38 0.21 -0.34 -9.81
N THR A 39 -0.36 -0.02 -10.98
CA THR A 39 -0.73 1.37 -11.30
C THR A 39 -1.82 1.87 -10.36
N LEU A 40 -2.79 1.02 -9.99
CA LEU A 40 -3.83 1.38 -9.02
C LEU A 40 -3.23 1.71 -7.65
N LEU A 41 -2.40 0.83 -7.09
CA LEU A 41 -1.72 1.05 -5.80
C LEU A 41 -0.88 2.34 -5.84
N ALA A 42 -0.05 2.53 -6.88
CA ALA A 42 0.73 3.76 -7.05
C ALA A 42 -0.12 5.04 -7.06
N ASN A 43 -1.30 4.99 -7.68
CA ASN A 43 -2.22 6.13 -7.71
C ASN A 43 -2.94 6.36 -6.37
N GLU A 44 -3.07 5.34 -5.53
CA GLU A 44 -3.61 5.47 -4.17
C GLU A 44 -2.58 6.14 -3.25
N GLU A 45 -1.32 5.67 -3.25
CA GLU A 45 -0.25 6.33 -2.48
C GLU A 45 0.00 7.78 -2.93
N GLN A 46 -0.17 8.07 -4.22
CA GLN A 46 -0.07 9.44 -4.72
C GLN A 46 -1.15 10.36 -4.12
N LYS A 47 -2.38 9.86 -3.90
CA LYS A 47 -3.46 10.65 -3.26
C LYS A 47 -3.20 10.85 -1.77
N HIS A 48 -2.66 9.82 -1.10
CA HIS A 48 -2.24 9.91 0.30
C HIS A 48 -1.17 11.00 0.46
N LEU A 49 -0.14 10.95 -0.40
CA LEU A 49 0.92 11.95 -0.45
C LEU A 49 0.38 13.35 -0.68
N GLU A 50 -0.49 13.55 -1.67
CA GLU A 50 -1.08 14.87 -1.96
C GLU A 50 -1.83 15.43 -0.75
N THR A 51 -2.54 14.58 -0.02
CA THR A 51 -3.24 14.96 1.21
C THR A 51 -2.27 15.38 2.30
N LEU A 52 -1.19 14.62 2.51
CA LEU A 52 -0.18 14.93 3.52
C LEU A 52 0.63 16.17 3.19
N VAL A 53 0.95 16.41 1.91
CA VAL A 53 1.62 17.64 1.46
C VAL A 53 0.74 18.85 1.71
N LYS A 54 -0.55 18.77 1.34
CA LYS A 54 -1.51 19.84 1.62
C LYS A 54 -1.63 20.12 3.13
N LEU A 55 -1.66 19.07 3.94
CA LEU A 55 -1.68 19.19 5.40
C LEU A 55 -0.41 19.86 5.93
N ALA A 56 0.77 19.50 5.39
CA ALA A 56 2.03 20.11 5.77
C ALA A 56 2.03 21.61 5.48
N ASP A 57 1.57 22.01 4.29
CA ASP A 57 1.49 23.41 3.88
C ASP A 57 0.53 24.20 4.80
N GLU A 58 -0.68 23.68 5.05
CA GLU A 58 -1.66 24.31 5.95
C GLU A 58 -1.13 24.45 7.39
N TYR A 59 -0.42 23.44 7.89
CA TYR A 59 0.19 23.47 9.21
C TYR A 59 1.34 24.49 9.31
N GLU A 60 2.18 24.61 8.27
CA GLU A 60 3.26 25.60 8.24
C GLU A 60 2.75 27.04 8.15
N GLU A 61 1.62 27.26 7.48
CA GLU A 61 0.95 28.56 7.38
C GLU A 61 0.13 28.92 8.64
N GLY A 62 -0.02 27.98 9.59
CA GLY A 62 -0.83 28.18 10.80
C GLY A 62 -2.32 28.31 10.50
N LEU A 63 -2.79 27.69 9.40
CA LEU A 63 -4.20 27.67 9.02
C LEU A 63 -4.97 26.63 9.85
N ASP A 64 -6.29 26.82 9.93
CA ASP A 64 -7.19 25.77 10.37
C ASP A 64 -7.05 24.57 9.43
N LEU A 65 -6.70 23.40 9.99
CA LEU A 65 -6.48 22.18 9.23
C LEU A 65 -7.79 21.73 8.58
N LYS A 66 -7.88 21.87 7.25
CA LYS A 66 -9.06 21.47 6.49
C LYS A 66 -8.79 20.13 5.84
N ILE A 67 -9.06 19.08 6.60
CA ILE A 67 -8.93 17.71 6.13
C ILE A 67 -10.16 17.38 5.28
N PRO A 68 -10.02 17.24 3.95
CA PRO A 68 -11.14 16.83 3.11
C PRO A 68 -11.59 15.43 3.51
N PRO A 69 -12.86 15.04 3.28
CA PRO A 69 -13.30 13.68 3.48
C PRO A 69 -12.38 12.72 2.73
N PHE A 70 -11.66 11.87 3.44
CA PHE A 70 -10.79 10.90 2.82
C PHE A 70 -11.67 9.86 2.11
N PRO A 71 -11.38 9.49 0.85
CA PRO A 71 -12.18 8.48 0.17
C PRO A 71 -12.17 7.20 1.00
N LYS A 72 -13.26 6.43 0.94
CA LYS A 72 -13.29 5.11 1.57
C LYS A 72 -12.33 4.17 0.83
N PRO A 73 -11.70 3.21 1.52
CA PRO A 73 -10.83 2.22 0.90
C PRO A 73 -11.45 1.66 -0.37
N THR A 74 -10.74 1.77 -1.50
CA THR A 74 -11.16 1.16 -2.75
C THR A 74 -11.19 -0.34 -2.51
N ARG A 75 -12.35 -0.97 -2.67
CA ARG A 75 -12.38 -2.42 -2.77
C ARG A 75 -11.81 -2.78 -4.12
N PHE A 76 -10.67 -3.46 -4.14
CA PHE A 76 -10.19 -4.13 -5.35
C PHE A 76 -11.31 -5.07 -5.82
N GLU A 77 -12.04 -4.69 -6.88
CA GLU A 77 -13.20 -5.44 -7.39
C GLU A 77 -12.84 -6.91 -7.70
N ASP A 78 -11.57 -7.14 -8.02
CA ASP A 78 -10.96 -8.43 -8.32
C ASP A 78 -10.08 -8.99 -7.19
N ALA A 79 -10.24 -8.58 -5.92
CA ALA A 79 -9.40 -9.07 -4.80
C ALA A 79 -9.36 -10.60 -4.67
N GLN A 80 -10.42 -11.29 -5.13
CA GLN A 80 -10.54 -12.75 -5.12
C GLN A 80 -9.85 -13.44 -6.31
N SER A 81 -9.25 -12.66 -7.22
CA SER A 81 -8.50 -13.16 -8.37
C SER A 81 -7.03 -12.74 -8.28
N PRO A 82 -6.09 -13.57 -8.75
CA PRO A 82 -4.67 -13.21 -8.75
C PRO A 82 -4.41 -11.90 -9.48
N ILE A 83 -3.44 -11.12 -8.98
CA ILE A 83 -2.98 -9.85 -9.54
C ILE A 83 -2.37 -10.01 -10.94
N PHE A 84 -2.05 -11.25 -11.33
CA PHE A 84 -1.50 -11.63 -12.63
C PHE A 84 -2.54 -12.35 -13.51
N THR A 85 -2.33 -12.30 -14.83
CA THR A 85 -3.14 -13.06 -15.79
C THR A 85 -2.94 -14.57 -15.62
N ARG A 86 -3.82 -15.36 -16.26
CA ARG A 86 -3.64 -16.83 -16.31
C ARG A 86 -2.39 -17.24 -17.08
N ASP A 87 -1.96 -16.48 -18.09
CA ASP A 87 -0.80 -16.84 -18.92
C ASP A 87 0.52 -16.57 -18.20
N PHE A 88 0.52 -15.66 -17.20
CA PHE A 88 1.63 -15.49 -16.26
C PHE A 88 1.98 -16.79 -15.52
N LYS A 89 1.00 -17.70 -15.35
CA LYS A 89 1.12 -18.94 -14.58
C LYS A 89 2.11 -19.93 -15.18
N GLU A 90 2.33 -19.90 -16.49
CA GLU A 90 3.20 -20.85 -17.19
C GLU A 90 4.69 -20.44 -17.16
N LYS A 91 5.01 -19.21 -16.73
CA LYS A 91 6.37 -18.63 -16.79
C LYS A 91 6.87 -18.10 -15.44
N ILE A 92 6.35 -18.69 -14.36
CA ILE A 92 6.57 -18.26 -12.98
C ILE A 92 8.06 -18.30 -12.55
N ALA A 93 8.88 -19.18 -13.13
CA ALA A 93 10.30 -19.32 -12.77
C ALA A 93 11.12 -18.03 -12.95
N ASP A 94 10.70 -17.12 -13.83
CA ASP A 94 11.40 -15.87 -14.14
C ASP A 94 10.85 -14.65 -13.38
N LYS A 95 9.99 -14.85 -12.37
CA LYS A 95 9.15 -13.80 -11.76
C LYS A 95 9.54 -13.40 -10.34
N HIS A 96 10.82 -13.57 -10.02
CA HIS A 96 11.42 -13.15 -8.75
C HIS A 96 11.24 -11.66 -8.44
N PHE A 97 11.24 -10.81 -9.47
CA PHE A 97 11.04 -9.38 -9.29
C PHE A 97 9.64 -9.07 -8.74
N GLU A 98 8.59 -9.65 -9.35
CA GLU A 98 7.22 -9.43 -8.93
C GLU A 98 6.95 -9.96 -7.51
N MET A 99 7.51 -11.12 -7.15
CA MET A 99 7.41 -11.64 -5.78
C MET A 99 8.14 -10.76 -4.75
N ALA A 100 9.32 -10.26 -5.13
CA ALA A 100 10.05 -9.30 -4.29
C ALA A 100 9.24 -8.01 -4.11
N THR A 101 8.65 -7.46 -5.18
CA THR A 101 7.76 -6.28 -5.10
C THR A 101 6.60 -6.52 -4.14
N LEU A 102 5.88 -7.64 -4.26
CA LEU A 102 4.76 -7.95 -3.38
C LEU A 102 5.20 -8.05 -1.91
N SER A 103 6.36 -8.66 -1.66
CA SER A 103 6.90 -8.85 -0.30
C SER A 103 7.37 -7.53 0.31
N ILE A 104 8.03 -6.68 -0.49
CA ILE A 104 8.47 -5.35 -0.06
C ILE A 104 7.25 -4.46 0.18
N GLY A 105 6.29 -4.44 -0.74
CA GLY A 105 5.04 -3.69 -0.61
C GLY A 105 4.31 -4.07 0.67
N MET A 106 4.06 -5.37 0.89
CA MET A 106 3.41 -5.85 2.11
C MET A 106 4.15 -5.41 3.39
N LYS A 107 5.48 -5.30 3.35
CA LYS A 107 6.24 -4.77 4.49
C LYS A 107 6.00 -3.27 4.67
N LEU A 108 6.09 -2.48 3.61
CA LEU A 108 5.85 -1.04 3.64
C LEU A 108 4.44 -0.73 4.16
N GLU A 109 3.41 -1.36 3.60
CA GLU A 109 2.02 -1.18 4.05
C GLU A 109 1.83 -1.51 5.54
N ALA A 110 2.47 -2.57 6.03
CA ALA A 110 2.38 -2.94 7.45
C ALA A 110 3.09 -1.93 8.37
N GLU A 111 4.23 -1.40 7.93
CA GLU A 111 4.97 -0.39 8.68
C GLU A 111 4.23 0.95 8.70
N SER A 112 3.66 1.35 7.56
CA SER A 112 2.80 2.55 7.42
C SER A 112 1.52 2.43 8.25
N GLU A 113 0.80 1.30 8.17
CA GLU A 113 -0.41 1.06 8.98
C GLU A 113 -0.14 1.23 10.47
N LYS A 114 0.92 0.59 10.95
CA LYS A 114 1.32 0.66 12.34
C LYS A 114 1.68 2.10 12.72
N PHE A 115 2.50 2.76 11.90
CA PHE A 115 2.93 4.13 12.14
C PHE A 115 1.74 5.09 12.22
N TYR A 116 0.78 4.99 11.30
CA TYR A 116 -0.43 5.80 11.29
C TYR A 116 -1.33 5.51 12.49
N ARG A 117 -1.52 4.24 12.85
CA ARG A 117 -2.29 3.85 14.03
C ARG A 117 -1.71 4.43 15.32
N GLU A 118 -0.39 4.35 15.49
CA GLU A 118 0.31 4.89 16.66
C GLU A 118 0.28 6.43 16.68
N THR A 119 0.45 7.05 15.51
CA THR A 119 0.39 8.51 15.36
C THR A 119 -0.98 9.04 15.75
N ALA A 120 -2.06 8.44 15.23
CA ALA A 120 -3.44 8.81 15.55
C ALA A 120 -3.73 8.78 17.06
N GLN A 121 -3.22 7.77 17.78
CA GLN A 121 -3.40 7.64 19.23
C GLN A 121 -2.72 8.77 20.02
N SER A 122 -1.70 9.41 19.43
CA SER A 122 -0.94 10.49 20.05
C SER A 122 -1.44 11.89 19.71
N MET A 123 -2.36 12.03 18.74
CA MET A 123 -2.93 13.30 18.33
C MET A 123 -3.98 13.81 19.33
N LYS A 124 -4.00 15.13 19.57
CA LYS A 124 -5.00 15.79 20.43
C LYS A 124 -6.15 16.35 19.61
N GLU A 125 -5.84 16.83 18.42
CA GLU A 125 -6.74 17.38 17.44
C GLU A 125 -7.56 16.25 16.81
N ALA A 126 -8.89 16.35 16.87
CA ALA A 126 -9.78 15.30 16.40
C ALA A 126 -9.62 15.07 14.90
N GLU A 127 -9.41 16.14 14.15
CA GLU A 127 -9.19 16.14 12.71
C GLU A 127 -7.94 15.32 12.36
N LEU A 128 -6.79 15.63 12.97
CA LEU A 128 -5.54 14.89 12.73
C LEU A 128 -5.66 13.43 13.11
N LYS A 129 -6.30 13.15 14.25
CA LYS A 129 -6.57 11.78 14.68
C LYS A 129 -7.36 11.01 13.62
N HIS A 130 -8.44 11.59 13.11
CA HIS A 130 -9.28 10.94 12.11
C HIS A 130 -8.52 10.69 10.79
N LEU A 131 -7.71 11.66 10.33
CA LEU A 131 -6.90 11.49 9.13
C LEU A 131 -5.93 10.30 9.25
N PHE A 132 -5.18 10.24 10.35
CA PHE A 132 -4.24 9.13 10.56
C PHE A 132 -4.95 7.78 10.78
N GLU A 133 -6.16 7.78 11.36
CA GLU A 133 -7.00 6.57 11.41
C GLU A 133 -7.44 6.12 10.00
N ASP A 134 -7.84 7.05 9.15
CA ASP A 134 -8.23 6.77 7.76
C ASP A 134 -7.04 6.23 6.96
N LEU A 135 -5.87 6.89 7.02
CA LEU A 135 -4.64 6.41 6.39
C LEU A 135 -4.29 5.00 6.88
N ALA A 136 -4.31 4.74 8.19
CA ALA A 136 -4.05 3.40 8.72
C ALA A 136 -5.01 2.33 8.16
N ASN A 137 -6.27 2.68 7.94
CA ASN A 137 -7.25 1.76 7.38
C ASN A 137 -7.03 1.50 5.87
N TRP A 138 -6.49 2.47 5.14
CA TRP A 138 -6.07 2.32 3.75
C TRP A 138 -4.87 1.38 3.62
N GLU A 139 -3.79 1.65 4.35
CA GLU A 139 -2.58 0.80 4.35
C GLU A 139 -2.92 -0.64 4.74
N LYS A 140 -3.84 -0.82 5.72
CA LYS A 140 -4.35 -2.15 6.06
C LYS A 140 -5.03 -2.84 4.87
N GLY A 141 -5.84 -2.11 4.11
CA GLY A 141 -6.50 -2.63 2.92
C GLY A 141 -5.52 -3.04 1.82
N HIS A 142 -4.48 -2.22 1.58
CA HIS A 142 -3.39 -2.55 0.67
C HIS A 142 -2.63 -3.80 1.14
N TRP A 143 -2.30 -3.88 2.42
CA TRP A 143 -1.66 -5.04 3.03
C TRP A 143 -2.49 -6.32 2.86
N GLU A 144 -3.80 -6.26 3.15
CA GLU A 144 -4.70 -7.40 3.01
C GLU A 144 -4.78 -7.87 1.54
N TYR A 145 -4.80 -6.92 0.61
CA TYR A 145 -4.75 -7.20 -0.82
C TYR A 145 -3.46 -7.93 -1.19
N LEU A 146 -2.29 -7.37 -0.85
CA LEU A 146 -0.98 -7.95 -1.17
C LEU A 146 -0.77 -9.32 -0.50
N SER A 147 -1.18 -9.46 0.76
CA SER A 147 -1.15 -10.74 1.50
C SER A 147 -1.99 -11.80 0.79
N THR A 148 -3.16 -11.42 0.29
CA THR A 148 -4.01 -12.32 -0.50
C THR A 148 -3.33 -12.73 -1.80
N GLN A 149 -2.63 -11.81 -2.48
CA GLN A 149 -1.86 -12.14 -3.68
C GLN A 149 -0.71 -13.11 -3.41
N ILE A 150 0.06 -12.88 -2.34
CA ILE A 150 1.15 -13.77 -1.92
C ILE A 150 0.60 -15.17 -1.59
N LYS A 151 -0.51 -15.26 -0.85
CA LYS A 151 -1.15 -16.56 -0.55
C LYS A 151 -1.61 -17.29 -1.80
N PHE A 152 -2.16 -16.57 -2.79
CA PHE A 152 -2.45 -17.17 -4.08
C PHE A 152 -1.18 -17.81 -4.65
N PHE A 153 -0.07 -17.08 -4.69
CA PHE A 153 1.21 -17.61 -5.17
C PHE A 153 1.72 -18.83 -4.42
N GLU A 154 1.78 -18.76 -3.09
CA GLU A 154 2.29 -19.87 -2.26
C GLU A 154 1.48 -21.15 -2.46
N ASN A 155 0.14 -21.03 -2.54
CA ASN A 155 -0.73 -22.17 -2.83
C ASN A 155 -0.47 -22.76 -4.22
N TYR A 156 -0.11 -21.95 -5.21
CA TYR A 156 0.23 -22.44 -6.55
C TYR A 156 1.61 -23.11 -6.60
N TYR A 157 2.60 -22.65 -5.82
CA TYR A 157 3.92 -23.29 -5.73
C TYR A 157 3.92 -24.59 -4.92
N SER A 158 3.10 -24.67 -3.88
CA SER A 158 2.99 -25.87 -3.04
C SER A 158 2.17 -27.00 -3.68
N ALA A 159 1.33 -26.69 -4.68
CA ALA A 159 0.50 -27.68 -5.37
C ALA A 159 1.26 -28.70 -6.27
N PRO A 160 2.32 -28.36 -7.02
CA PRO A 160 3.11 -29.34 -7.77
C PRO A 160 4.36 -29.88 -7.03
N TYR A 161 4.73 -29.32 -5.88
CA TYR A 161 5.92 -29.73 -5.11
C TYR A 161 5.63 -30.30 -3.71
N SER A 162 4.37 -30.65 -3.40
CA SER A 162 4.11 -31.45 -2.20
C SER A 162 4.82 -32.80 -2.35
N LEU A 163 5.93 -32.96 -1.63
CA LEU A 163 6.74 -34.17 -1.48
C LEU A 163 5.98 -35.34 -0.82
N ALA A 164 4.66 -35.37 -0.88
CA ALA A 164 3.85 -36.54 -0.53
C ALA A 164 3.69 -37.44 -1.76
N ARG A 165 4.82 -37.94 -2.27
CA ARG A 165 4.83 -39.04 -3.23
C ARG A 165 6.01 -39.97 -2.97
N PHE A 166 6.16 -40.42 -1.73
CA PHE A 166 6.69 -41.73 -1.31
C PHE A 166 6.06 -42.08 0.03
#